data_AF-A0AAW6T3I6-F1
#
_entry.id   AF-A0AAW6T3I6-F1
#
_cell.length_a   1.000
_cell.length_b   1.000
_cell.length_c   1.000
_cell.angle_alpha   90.00
_cell.angle_beta   90.00
_cell.angle_gamma   90.00
#
_symmetry.space_group_name_H-M   'P 1'
#
loop_
_entity.id
_entity.type
_entity.pdbx_description
1 polymer ?
#
loop_
_entity_poly.entity_id
_entity_poly.type
_entity_poly.pdbx_seq_one_letter_code
_entity_poly.pdbx_strand_id
1 'polypeptide(L)'
;MAKLQRLATKEDGIVVVHNPVKEEELNDRKEKYKLLSDKKFAFRYNHMLFLPIEFTWNGNTHKIQYNFCTNPFCKWCGQEQVKFETVKGKPSRYKLEGGGKNSQKKLRCNPDPINPTIGMTLNCSPMTVSNWSVAEEISRLVRINQTKDVEPKYTFHKDSCVVGHLTPFDTPDNFYKQGKTLNNSQRWQCKICKKKTSILPNKRQSTTYRQKKNDILPMFAKLLFHFSPFCSIVLLV
;
A
#
# COMPACT_ATOMS: atom_id res chain seq x y z
N MET A 1 -28.05 6.47 8.16
CA MET A 1 -28.49 5.05 8.04
C MET A 1 -27.31 4.20 7.63
N ALA A 2 -27.10 3.01 8.23
CA ALA A 2 -25.95 2.16 7.91
C ALA A 2 -26.06 1.59 6.49
N LYS A 3 -25.16 2.03 5.59
CA LYS A 3 -25.04 1.54 4.21
C LYS A 3 -24.46 0.12 4.21
N LEU A 4 -24.67 -0.61 3.11
CA LEU A 4 -23.94 -1.85 2.87
C LEU A 4 -22.46 -1.54 2.67
N GLN A 5 -21.60 -2.44 3.13
CA GLN A 5 -20.15 -2.28 3.07
C GLN A 5 -19.56 -3.26 2.06
N ARG A 6 -18.47 -2.84 1.41
CA ARG A 6 -17.63 -3.67 0.55
C ARG A 6 -16.19 -3.62 1.04
N LEU A 7 -15.39 -4.61 0.67
CA LEU A 7 -13.93 -4.52 0.83
C LEU A 7 -13.39 -3.33 0.01
N ALA A 8 -12.37 -2.68 0.56
CA ALA A 8 -11.71 -1.61 -0.15
C ALA A 8 -10.95 -2.11 -1.39
N THR A 9 -10.93 -1.28 -2.43
CA THR A 9 -10.23 -1.52 -3.70
C THR A 9 -9.04 -0.57 -3.83
N LYS A 10 -8.21 -0.80 -4.87
CA LYS A 10 -7.06 0.09 -5.17
C LYS A 10 -7.49 1.53 -5.48
N GLU A 11 -8.68 1.68 -6.05
CA GLU A 11 -9.25 2.96 -6.48
C GLU A 11 -9.69 3.83 -5.30
N ASP A 12 -9.85 3.26 -4.11
CA ASP A 12 -10.31 4.00 -2.92
C ASP A 12 -9.24 4.94 -2.33
N GLY A 13 -8.01 4.90 -2.82
CA GLY A 13 -6.95 5.85 -2.46
C GLY A 13 -6.63 5.92 -0.96
N ILE A 14 -6.87 4.84 -0.20
CA ILE A 14 -6.75 4.83 1.27
C ILE A 14 -5.32 5.13 1.73
N VAL A 15 -4.36 4.50 1.05
CA VAL A 15 -2.94 4.76 1.23
C VAL A 15 -2.39 5.11 -0.13
N VAL A 16 -1.81 6.30 -0.25
CA VAL A 16 -1.17 6.75 -1.49
C VAL A 16 0.34 6.71 -1.26
N VAL A 17 0.99 5.76 -1.94
CA VAL A 17 2.46 5.65 -1.94
C VAL A 17 2.99 6.57 -3.03
N HIS A 18 3.86 7.50 -2.66
CA HIS A 18 4.46 8.41 -3.63
C HIS A 18 5.60 7.69 -4.35
N ASN A 19 5.66 7.83 -5.68
CA ASN A 19 6.76 7.27 -6.47
C ASN A 19 8.08 7.93 -6.00
N PRO A 20 9.06 7.15 -5.50
CA PRO A 20 10.29 7.71 -4.97
C PRO A 20 11.24 8.20 -6.09
N VAL A 21 10.90 7.95 -7.35
CA VAL A 21 11.75 8.22 -8.52
C VAL A 21 11.16 9.35 -9.35
N LYS A 22 11.97 10.35 -9.67
CA LYS A 22 11.59 11.43 -10.58
C LYS A 22 11.48 10.92 -12.02
N GLU A 23 10.71 11.62 -12.86
CA GLU A 23 10.51 11.23 -14.25
C GLU A 23 11.82 11.22 -15.07
N GLU A 24 12.69 12.20 -14.85
CA GLU A 24 14.04 12.26 -15.45
C GLU A 24 14.84 10.98 -15.15
N GLU A 25 14.78 10.52 -13.90
CA GLU A 25 15.50 9.34 -13.45
C GLU A 25 14.87 8.03 -13.96
N LEU A 26 13.54 8.00 -14.14
CA LEU A 26 12.88 6.89 -14.83
C LEU A 26 13.34 6.79 -16.29
N ASN A 27 13.51 7.93 -16.96
CA ASN A 27 14.01 7.96 -18.33
C ASN A 27 15.48 7.52 -18.40
N ASP A 28 16.36 8.02 -17.52
CA ASP A 28 17.76 7.55 -17.41
C ASP A 28 17.80 6.04 -17.13
N ARG A 29 16.94 5.52 -16.25
CA ARG A 29 16.83 4.07 -16.01
C ARG A 29 16.46 3.30 -17.26
N LYS A 30 15.43 3.71 -18.01
CA LYS A 30 15.00 3.04 -19.23
C LYS A 30 16.11 2.99 -20.28
N GLU A 31 16.84 4.09 -20.44
CA GLU A 31 17.97 4.18 -21.37
C GLU A 31 19.13 3.29 -20.91
N LYS A 32 19.60 3.48 -19.68
CA LYS A 32 20.77 2.77 -19.15
C LYS A 32 20.52 1.29 -18.95
N TYR A 33 19.28 0.85 -18.77
CA TYR A 33 18.93 -0.57 -18.62
C TYR A 33 19.33 -1.39 -19.85
N LYS A 34 19.25 -0.81 -21.04
CA LYS A 34 19.65 -1.47 -22.30
C LYS A 34 21.17 -1.44 -22.54
N LEU A 35 21.87 -0.51 -21.89
CA LEU A 35 23.27 -0.19 -22.17
C LEU A 35 24.24 -0.76 -21.13
N LEU A 36 23.82 -0.83 -19.87
CA LEU A 36 24.67 -1.25 -18.75
C LEU A 36 24.44 -2.71 -18.41
N SER A 37 25.51 -3.41 -18.03
CA SER A 37 25.37 -4.71 -17.38
C SER A 37 24.74 -4.57 -16.00
N ASP A 38 24.10 -5.63 -15.51
CA ASP A 38 23.40 -5.66 -14.21
C ASP A 38 24.23 -5.10 -13.07
N LYS A 39 25.53 -5.42 -13.03
CA LYS A 39 26.46 -4.94 -11.99
C LYS A 39 26.66 -3.42 -12.07
N LYS A 40 26.84 -2.87 -13.27
CA LYS A 40 27.03 -1.42 -13.48
C LYS A 40 25.72 -0.66 -13.24
N PHE A 41 24.60 -1.22 -13.69
CA PHE A 41 23.27 -0.68 -13.45
C PHE A 41 22.96 -0.62 -11.95
N ALA A 42 23.14 -1.74 -11.24
CA ALA A 42 22.92 -1.80 -9.80
C ALA A 42 23.84 -0.85 -9.01
N PHE A 43 25.08 -0.66 -9.45
CA PHE A 43 26.00 0.27 -8.81
C PHE A 43 25.57 1.73 -9.00
N ARG A 44 25.13 2.13 -10.20
CA ARG A 44 24.65 3.50 -10.50
C ARG A 44 23.51 3.92 -9.57
N TYR A 45 22.60 2.98 -9.30
CA TYR A 45 21.35 3.24 -8.60
C TYR A 45 21.34 2.76 -7.14
N ASN A 46 22.49 2.32 -6.58
CA ASN A 46 22.55 1.75 -5.23
C ASN A 46 22.22 2.76 -4.12
N HIS A 47 22.45 4.05 -4.36
CA HIS A 47 22.23 5.12 -3.38
C HIS A 47 20.76 5.22 -2.98
N MET A 48 19.84 4.86 -3.88
CA MET A 48 18.39 4.85 -3.62
C MET A 48 17.97 3.85 -2.54
N LEU A 49 18.79 2.84 -2.26
CA LEU A 49 18.53 1.92 -1.16
C LEU A 49 18.37 2.66 0.17
N PHE A 50 19.09 3.77 0.33
CA PHE A 50 19.09 4.55 1.55
C PHE A 50 18.09 5.71 1.53
N LEU A 51 17.45 5.97 0.39
CA LEU A 51 16.45 7.03 0.30
C LEU A 51 15.17 6.60 1.02
N PRO A 52 14.62 7.48 1.86
CA PRO A 52 13.34 7.25 2.49
C PRO A 52 12.22 7.29 1.44
N ILE A 53 11.12 6.62 1.74
CA ILE A 53 9.89 6.75 0.94
C ILE A 53 8.76 7.32 1.78
N GLU A 54 7.90 8.08 1.12
CA GLU A 54 6.75 8.75 1.72
C GLU A 54 5.45 8.12 1.23
N PHE A 55 4.50 7.98 2.14
CA PHE A 55 3.13 7.62 1.82
C PHE A 55 2.17 8.42 2.68
N THR A 56 0.98 8.69 2.15
CA THR A 56 -0.09 9.37 2.88
C THR A 56 -1.16 8.36 3.32
N TRP A 57 -1.57 8.48 4.59
CA TRP A 57 -2.61 7.65 5.17
C TRP A 57 -3.43 8.49 6.16
N ASN A 58 -4.76 8.49 6.00
CA ASN A 58 -5.69 9.26 6.83
C ASN A 58 -5.34 10.77 6.92
N GLY A 59 -4.80 11.35 5.84
CA GLY A 59 -4.39 12.75 5.79
C GLY A 59 -3.02 13.06 6.39
N ASN A 60 -2.34 12.07 6.99
CA ASN A 60 -1.00 12.23 7.52
C ASN A 60 0.05 11.66 6.55
N THR A 61 1.15 12.38 6.38
CA THR A 61 2.31 11.89 5.62
C THR A 61 3.24 11.12 6.56
N HIS A 62 3.57 9.90 6.16
CA HIS A 62 4.50 9.02 6.84
C HIS A 62 5.73 8.82 5.99
N LYS A 63 6.90 8.78 6.63
CA LYS A 63 8.20 8.60 5.99
C LYS A 63 8.89 7.37 6.58
N ILE A 64 9.33 6.45 5.73
CA ILE A 64 9.97 5.20 6.17
C ILE A 64 11.29 4.95 5.45
N GLN A 65 12.24 4.38 6.19
CA GLN A 65 13.53 3.91 5.72
C GLN A 65 13.86 2.68 6.57
N TYR A 66 14.17 1.53 5.96
CA TYR A 66 14.46 0.29 6.69
C TYR A 66 15.89 -0.22 6.55
N ASN A 67 16.70 0.44 5.72
CA ASN A 67 18.08 0.05 5.41
C ASN A 67 19.06 0.75 6.36
N PHE A 68 19.04 0.35 7.64
CA PHE A 68 19.94 0.81 8.70
C PHE A 68 20.34 -0.33 9.64
N CYS A 69 21.22 -0.06 10.61
CA CYS A 69 21.58 -1.05 11.63
C CYS A 69 20.47 -1.24 12.66
N THR A 70 20.05 -2.48 12.92
CA THR A 70 19.01 -2.81 13.91
C THR A 70 19.58 -3.41 15.21
N ASN A 71 20.91 -3.55 15.34
CA ASN A 71 21.52 -4.10 16.54
C ASN A 71 21.67 -2.99 17.60
N PRO A 72 20.99 -3.07 18.76
CA PRO A 72 21.00 -2.02 19.78
C PRO A 72 22.39 -1.73 20.38
N PHE A 73 23.32 -2.67 20.30
CA PHE A 73 24.69 -2.53 20.82
C PHE A 73 25.66 -1.93 19.79
N CYS A 74 25.22 -1.77 18.54
CA CYS A 74 26.04 -1.17 17.50
C CYS A 74 25.91 0.36 17.53
N LYS A 75 27.03 1.07 17.37
CA LYS A 75 27.09 2.53 17.34
C LYS A 75 26.05 3.19 16.41
N TRP A 76 25.77 2.59 15.26
CA TRP A 76 24.85 3.15 14.26
C TRP A 76 23.40 2.66 14.39
N CYS A 77 23.02 2.01 15.49
CA CYS A 77 21.67 1.47 15.65
C CYS A 77 20.58 2.53 15.39
N GLY A 78 19.64 2.22 14.50
CA GLY A 78 18.49 3.05 14.17
C GLY A 78 18.82 4.35 13.44
N GLN A 79 20.08 4.59 13.04
CA GLN A 79 20.45 5.85 12.43
C GLN A 79 20.47 5.77 10.90
N GLU A 80 20.08 6.85 10.22
CA GLU A 80 20.07 6.92 8.76
C GLU A 80 21.48 6.92 8.15
N GLN A 81 21.54 6.65 6.85
CA GLN A 81 22.77 6.70 6.08
C GLN A 81 23.26 8.15 5.95
N VAL A 82 24.52 8.38 6.32
CA VAL A 82 25.20 9.67 6.17
C VAL A 82 26.56 9.42 5.52
N LYS A 83 26.95 10.33 4.63
CA LYS A 83 28.28 10.35 4.03
C LYS A 83 29.14 11.39 4.74
N PHE A 84 30.30 10.97 5.23
CA PHE A 84 31.21 11.82 6.00
C PHE A 84 32.11 12.61 5.05
N GLU A 85 31.64 13.76 4.56
CA GLU A 85 32.32 14.56 3.53
C GLU A 85 33.67 15.15 3.98
N THR A 86 33.86 15.34 5.28
CA THR A 86 35.07 15.94 5.90
C THR A 86 36.24 14.97 6.06
N VAL A 87 36.03 13.67 5.85
CA VAL A 87 37.03 12.62 6.08
C VAL A 87 37.58 12.12 4.74
N LYS A 88 38.89 11.86 4.66
CA LYS A 88 39.54 11.23 3.50
C LYS A 88 38.81 9.93 3.09
N GLY A 89 38.46 9.84 1.81
CA GLY A 89 37.72 8.69 1.25
C GLY A 89 36.19 8.79 1.42
N LYS A 90 35.70 9.80 2.14
CA LYS A 90 34.26 10.12 2.32
C LYS A 90 33.41 8.89 2.62
N PRO A 91 33.77 8.10 3.65
CA PRO A 91 33.03 6.89 3.98
C PRO A 91 31.57 7.24 4.31
N SER A 92 30.68 6.29 4.08
CA SER A 92 29.31 6.35 4.59
C SER A 92 29.17 5.49 5.84
N ARG A 93 28.09 5.65 6.60
CA ARG A 93 27.82 4.80 7.78
C ARG A 93 27.66 3.33 7.43
N TYR A 94 27.00 3.06 6.31
CA TYR A 94 26.75 1.71 5.82
C TYR A 94 27.42 1.51 4.47
N LYS A 95 28.01 0.35 4.26
CA LYS A 95 28.41 -0.17 2.95
C LYS A 95 27.62 -1.42 2.61
N LEU A 96 27.51 -1.71 1.32
CA LEU A 96 26.98 -2.97 0.83
C LEU A 96 28.11 -3.98 0.72
N GLU A 97 27.95 -5.12 1.37
CA GLU A 97 28.83 -6.28 1.22
C GLU A 97 28.05 -7.49 0.70
N GLY A 98 28.77 -8.42 0.07
CA GLY A 98 28.16 -9.56 -0.61
C GLY A 98 27.71 -9.26 -2.05
N GLY A 99 27.07 -10.23 -2.70
CA GLY A 99 26.64 -10.14 -4.10
C GLY A 99 27.49 -10.96 -5.09
N GLY A 100 28.12 -12.04 -4.62
CA GLY A 100 28.64 -13.11 -5.50
C GLY A 100 27.50 -14.03 -5.98
N LYS A 101 27.81 -15.03 -6.83
CA LYS A 101 26.79 -15.95 -7.41
C LYS A 101 25.83 -16.57 -6.39
N ASN A 102 26.23 -16.72 -5.12
CA ASN A 102 25.46 -17.37 -4.05
C ASN A 102 25.33 -16.54 -2.75
N SER A 103 25.58 -15.22 -2.75
CA SER A 103 25.46 -14.42 -1.52
C SER A 103 24.53 -13.23 -1.67
N GLN A 104 23.55 -13.13 -0.76
CA GLN A 104 22.69 -11.95 -0.65
C GLN A 104 23.51 -10.73 -0.26
N LYS A 105 23.16 -9.57 -0.83
CA LYS A 105 23.71 -8.30 -0.40
C LYS A 105 23.22 -7.98 1.00
N LYS A 106 24.14 -7.59 1.88
CA LYS A 106 23.87 -7.21 3.25
C LYS A 106 24.48 -5.84 3.52
N LEU A 107 23.89 -5.11 4.44
CA LEU A 107 24.48 -3.87 4.95
C LEU A 107 25.57 -4.22 5.95
N ARG A 108 26.67 -3.48 5.92
CA ARG A 108 27.68 -3.54 6.99
C ARG A 108 27.96 -2.14 7.50
N CYS A 109 28.05 -2.03 8.82
CA CYS A 109 28.42 -0.82 9.52
C CYS A 109 29.91 -0.52 9.30
N ASN A 110 30.23 0.69 8.84
CA ASN A 110 31.59 1.20 8.81
C ASN A 110 31.93 1.83 10.17
N PRO A 111 33.15 1.65 10.70
CA PRO A 111 33.60 2.34 11.92
C PRO A 111 33.41 3.86 11.82
N ASP A 112 33.25 4.53 12.96
CA ASP A 112 33.13 6.00 12.96
C ASP A 112 34.46 6.65 12.59
N PRO A 113 34.50 7.38 11.48
CA PRO A 113 35.72 8.06 11.06
C PRO A 113 36.01 9.36 11.82
N ILE A 114 35.02 9.93 12.53
CA ILE A 114 35.16 11.18 13.29
C ILE A 114 35.57 10.87 14.72
N ASN A 115 34.83 9.98 15.39
CA ASN A 115 35.08 9.58 16.78
C ASN A 115 35.27 8.07 16.90
N PRO A 116 36.43 7.53 16.50
CA PRO A 116 36.66 6.08 16.44
C PRO A 116 36.70 5.42 17.83
N THR A 117 36.95 6.18 18.89
CA THR A 117 37.03 5.70 20.28
C THR A 117 35.69 5.68 21.01
N ILE A 118 34.66 6.38 20.50
CA ILE A 118 33.37 6.51 21.17
C ILE A 118 32.39 5.49 20.63
N GLY A 119 32.22 4.35 21.32
CA GLY A 119 31.33 3.28 20.88
C GLY A 119 31.87 2.48 19.69
N MET A 120 31.36 1.26 19.50
CA MET A 120 31.89 0.34 18.50
C MET A 120 30.83 -0.06 17.47
N THR A 121 31.28 -0.21 16.22
CA THR A 121 30.49 -0.90 15.21
C THR A 121 30.73 -2.39 15.30
N LEU A 122 29.66 -3.14 15.49
CA LEU A 122 29.71 -4.59 15.44
C LEU A 122 29.64 -5.06 13.98
N ASN A 123 30.02 -6.31 13.70
CA ASN A 123 29.86 -6.94 12.38
C ASN A 123 28.39 -7.26 12.07
N CYS A 124 27.50 -6.28 12.24
CA CYS A 124 26.09 -6.37 11.92
C CYS A 124 25.91 -6.54 10.42
N SER A 125 25.02 -7.45 10.03
CA SER A 125 24.72 -7.74 8.63
C SER A 125 23.22 -7.75 8.33
N PRO A 126 22.47 -6.66 8.61
CA PRO A 126 21.06 -6.63 8.31
C PRO A 126 20.82 -6.79 6.81
N MET A 127 19.74 -7.49 6.47
CA MET A 127 19.33 -7.67 5.08
C MET A 127 18.82 -6.35 4.51
N THR A 128 19.09 -6.12 3.23
CA THR A 128 18.56 -4.96 2.52
C THR A 128 17.13 -5.24 2.05
N VAL A 129 16.23 -4.30 2.26
CA VAL A 129 14.84 -4.36 1.76
C VAL A 129 14.53 -3.16 0.88
N SER A 130 13.58 -3.32 -0.03
CA SER A 130 13.07 -2.21 -0.84
C SER A 130 12.08 -1.40 -0.01
N ASN A 131 12.44 -0.16 0.35
CA ASN A 131 11.54 0.75 1.09
C ASN A 131 10.20 0.92 0.35
N TRP A 132 10.22 0.99 -0.98
CA TRP A 132 9.01 1.07 -1.80
C TRP A 132 8.13 -0.18 -1.68
N SER A 133 8.74 -1.37 -1.71
CA SER A 133 8.00 -2.62 -1.56
C SER A 133 7.36 -2.74 -0.18
N VAL A 134 8.01 -2.20 0.87
CA VAL A 134 7.41 -2.13 2.20
C VAL A 134 6.23 -1.16 2.23
N ALA A 135 6.34 0.03 1.61
CA ALA A 135 5.23 0.98 1.51
C ALA A 135 4.01 0.40 0.77
N GLU A 136 4.24 -0.28 -0.35
CA GLU A 136 3.19 -0.98 -1.11
C GLU A 136 2.54 -2.10 -0.29
N GLU A 137 3.33 -2.81 0.52
CA GLU A 137 2.81 -3.85 1.40
C GLU A 137 1.97 -3.27 2.55
N ILE A 138 2.38 -2.15 3.14
CA ILE A 138 1.56 -1.39 4.10
C ILE A 138 0.23 -1.00 3.44
N SER A 139 0.27 -0.44 2.23
CA SER A 139 -0.93 -0.08 1.45
C SER A 139 -1.84 -1.29 1.22
N ARG A 140 -1.27 -2.45 0.85
CA ARG A 140 -2.00 -3.70 0.64
C ARG A 140 -2.69 -4.18 1.93
N LEU A 141 -1.97 -4.19 3.05
CA LEU A 141 -2.48 -4.67 4.34
C LEU A 141 -3.59 -3.75 4.86
N VAL A 142 -3.39 -2.43 4.80
CA VAL A 142 -4.41 -1.45 5.18
C VAL A 142 -5.67 -1.63 4.33
N ARG A 143 -5.52 -1.80 3.01
CA ARG A 143 -6.66 -2.02 2.10
C ARG A 143 -7.46 -3.28 2.46
N ILE A 144 -6.78 -4.40 2.73
CA ILE A 144 -7.47 -5.67 3.02
C ILE A 144 -8.25 -5.60 4.34
N ASN A 145 -7.72 -4.87 5.32
CA ASN A 145 -8.35 -4.72 6.63
C ASN A 145 -9.44 -3.64 6.68
N GLN A 146 -9.72 -2.95 5.58
CA GLN A 146 -10.71 -1.89 5.52
C GLN A 146 -11.92 -2.22 4.65
N THR A 147 -13.08 -1.79 5.14
CA THR A 147 -14.32 -1.79 4.37
C THR A 147 -14.73 -0.36 4.04
N LYS A 148 -15.29 -0.16 2.86
CA LYS A 148 -15.88 1.11 2.42
C LYS A 148 -17.37 0.93 2.22
N ASP A 149 -18.13 2.00 2.42
CA ASP A 149 -19.55 2.01 2.10
C ASP A 149 -19.75 1.86 0.59
N VAL A 150 -20.75 1.06 0.21
CA VAL A 150 -21.17 0.93 -1.18
C VAL A 150 -22.01 2.15 -1.53
N GLU A 151 -21.52 2.95 -2.49
CA GLU A 151 -22.24 4.09 -3.05
C GLU A 151 -22.75 3.75 -4.45
N PRO A 152 -23.97 3.23 -4.57
CA PRO A 152 -24.53 2.85 -5.84
C PRO A 152 -24.95 4.06 -6.67
N LYS A 153 -24.50 4.10 -7.92
CA LYS A 153 -25.03 5.01 -8.94
C LYS A 153 -26.27 4.36 -9.57
N TYR A 154 -27.43 5.01 -9.43
CA TYR A 154 -28.69 4.54 -10.02
C TYR A 154 -29.03 5.33 -11.27
N THR A 155 -29.50 4.62 -12.31
CA THR A 155 -30.09 5.25 -13.49
C THR A 155 -31.59 4.98 -13.50
N PHE A 156 -32.39 5.93 -13.03
CA PHE A 156 -33.84 5.76 -12.91
C PHE A 156 -34.61 5.87 -14.23
N HIS A 157 -33.95 6.37 -15.29
CA HIS A 157 -34.56 6.66 -16.59
C HIS A 157 -33.88 5.92 -17.74
N LYS A 158 -34.58 5.83 -18.88
CA LYS A 158 -33.96 5.50 -20.18
C LYS A 158 -33.29 6.75 -20.73
N ASP A 159 -32.31 6.58 -21.61
CA ASP A 159 -31.49 7.69 -22.12
C ASP A 159 -32.31 8.77 -22.85
N SER A 160 -33.46 8.39 -23.44
CA SER A 160 -34.38 9.29 -24.13
C SER A 160 -35.50 9.90 -23.26
N CYS A 161 -35.40 9.82 -21.93
CA CYS A 161 -36.44 10.32 -21.03
C CYS A 161 -36.33 11.84 -20.82
N VAL A 162 -37.42 12.57 -21.06
CA VAL A 162 -37.52 14.05 -20.89
C VAL A 162 -37.15 14.48 -19.46
N VAL A 163 -37.45 13.65 -18.46
CA VAL A 163 -37.14 13.92 -17.05
C VAL A 163 -35.89 13.17 -16.55
N GLY A 164 -34.94 12.89 -17.45
CA GLY A 164 -33.76 12.06 -17.17
C GLY A 164 -32.89 12.49 -15.99
N HIS A 165 -32.94 13.76 -15.60
CA HIS A 165 -32.19 14.31 -14.47
C HIS A 165 -32.88 14.13 -13.11
N LEU A 166 -34.17 13.82 -13.07
CA LEU A 166 -34.94 13.72 -11.83
C LEU A 166 -34.70 12.39 -11.12
N THR A 167 -34.71 12.41 -9.78
CA THR A 167 -34.63 11.20 -8.96
C THR A 167 -35.88 11.04 -8.08
N PRO A 168 -36.23 9.81 -7.66
CA PRO A 168 -37.34 9.59 -6.74
C PRO A 168 -37.06 10.11 -5.32
N PHE A 169 -35.83 10.54 -5.03
CA PHE A 169 -35.47 11.13 -3.74
C PHE A 169 -35.80 12.62 -3.68
N ASP A 170 -35.62 13.31 -4.82
CA ASP A 170 -35.84 14.75 -4.92
C ASP A 170 -37.29 15.07 -5.37
N THR A 171 -37.82 14.30 -6.33
CA THR A 171 -39.16 14.50 -6.87
C THR A 171 -39.97 13.19 -6.84
N PRO A 172 -40.55 12.81 -5.68
CA PRO A 172 -41.26 11.54 -5.53
C PRO A 172 -42.46 11.42 -6.46
N ASP A 173 -43.13 12.53 -6.75
CA ASP A 173 -44.38 12.58 -7.54
C ASP A 173 -44.21 12.12 -8.99
N ASN A 174 -42.98 12.17 -9.52
CA ASN A 174 -42.69 11.71 -10.88
C ASN A 174 -42.44 10.20 -10.98
N PHE A 175 -42.55 9.48 -9.86
CA PHE A 175 -42.29 8.05 -9.78
C PHE A 175 -43.44 7.29 -9.12
N TYR A 176 -43.66 6.06 -9.58
CA TYR A 176 -44.46 5.09 -8.84
C TYR A 176 -43.57 4.31 -7.89
N LYS A 177 -43.90 4.36 -6.60
CA LYS A 177 -43.32 3.48 -5.59
C LYS A 177 -43.92 2.08 -5.75
N GLN A 178 -43.11 1.13 -6.19
CA GLN A 178 -43.54 -0.24 -6.44
C GLN A 178 -43.37 -1.11 -5.18
N GLY A 179 -43.78 -2.38 -5.24
CA GLY A 179 -43.49 -3.33 -4.18
C GLY A 179 -41.99 -3.54 -3.92
N LYS A 180 -41.66 -4.25 -2.84
CA LYS A 180 -40.28 -4.66 -2.55
C LYS A 180 -39.91 -5.92 -3.32
N THR A 181 -38.61 -6.14 -3.51
CA THR A 181 -38.10 -7.41 -4.07
C THR A 181 -38.00 -8.50 -3.00
N LEU A 182 -37.66 -9.72 -3.41
CA LEU A 182 -37.34 -10.84 -2.51
C LEU A 182 -36.28 -10.47 -1.46
N ASN A 183 -35.34 -9.58 -1.80
CA ASN A 183 -34.30 -9.15 -0.88
C ASN A 183 -34.66 -7.85 -0.15
N ASN A 184 -35.96 -7.55 0.00
CA ASN A 184 -36.50 -6.36 0.63
C ASN A 184 -36.07 -5.01 0.01
N SER A 185 -35.49 -5.00 -1.20
CA SER A 185 -35.17 -3.74 -1.87
C SER A 185 -36.41 -3.04 -2.41
N GLN A 186 -36.47 -1.73 -2.20
CA GLN A 186 -37.53 -0.89 -2.74
C GLN A 186 -37.38 -0.71 -4.26
N ARG A 187 -38.45 -0.93 -5.02
CA ARG A 187 -38.51 -0.64 -6.46
C ARG A 187 -39.19 0.68 -6.72
N TRP A 188 -38.68 1.42 -7.71
CA TRP A 188 -39.28 2.63 -8.25
C TRP A 188 -39.45 2.52 -9.75
N GLN A 189 -40.52 3.13 -10.27
CA GLN A 189 -40.80 3.18 -11.69
C GLN A 189 -41.02 4.62 -12.14
N CYS A 190 -40.29 5.08 -13.16
CA CYS A 190 -40.54 6.39 -13.75
C CYS A 190 -41.95 6.43 -14.37
N LYS A 191 -42.73 7.48 -14.10
CA LYS A 191 -44.09 7.62 -14.65
C LYS A 191 -44.10 7.82 -16.18
N ILE A 192 -43.06 8.44 -16.74
CA ILE A 192 -42.94 8.79 -18.16
C ILE A 192 -42.32 7.64 -18.96
N CYS A 193 -41.03 7.31 -18.74
CA CYS A 193 -40.35 6.28 -19.54
C CYS A 193 -40.60 4.83 -19.06
N LYS A 194 -41.38 4.66 -17.98
CA LYS A 194 -41.76 3.37 -17.38
C LYS A 194 -40.59 2.47 -16.93
N LYS A 195 -39.34 2.96 -16.91
CA LYS A 195 -38.18 2.19 -16.45
C LYS A 195 -38.33 1.86 -14.97
N LYS A 196 -38.09 0.60 -14.60
CA LYS A 196 -38.11 0.11 -13.23
C LYS A 196 -36.68 -0.01 -12.71
N THR A 197 -36.41 0.55 -11.54
CA THR A 197 -35.08 0.54 -10.91
C THR A 197 -35.23 0.09 -9.46
N SER A 198 -34.40 -0.86 -9.04
CA SER A 198 -34.38 -1.37 -7.66
C SER A 198 -33.24 -0.71 -6.89
N ILE A 199 -33.55 -0.12 -5.75
CA ILE A 199 -32.54 0.48 -4.86
C ILE A 199 -31.88 -0.64 -4.04
N LEU A 200 -30.62 -0.48 -3.63
CA LEU A 200 -29.98 -1.45 -2.75
C LEU A 200 -30.63 -1.38 -1.36
N PRO A 201 -30.89 -2.53 -0.72
CA PRO A 201 -31.41 -2.55 0.64
C PRO A 201 -30.32 -2.08 1.63
N ASN A 202 -30.74 -1.40 2.69
CA ASN A 202 -29.82 -1.08 3.80
C ASN A 202 -29.60 -2.30 4.70
N LYS A 203 -28.57 -2.28 5.57
CA LYS A 203 -28.25 -3.38 6.50
C LYS A 203 -29.44 -3.83 7.37
N ARG A 204 -30.37 -2.92 7.71
CA ARG A 204 -31.60 -3.23 8.46
C ARG A 204 -32.65 -3.99 7.64
N GLN A 205 -32.63 -3.85 6.31
CA GLN A 205 -33.64 -4.43 5.41
C GLN A 205 -33.21 -5.81 4.89
N SER A 206 -31.90 -6.03 4.71
CA SER A 206 -31.36 -7.33 4.33
C SER A 206 -29.95 -7.47 4.88
N THR A 207 -29.73 -8.56 5.61
CA THR A 207 -28.40 -8.97 6.09
C THR A 207 -27.65 -9.79 5.04
N THR A 208 -28.36 -10.48 4.14
CA THR A 208 -27.81 -11.46 3.18
C THR A 208 -27.56 -10.91 1.77
N TYR A 209 -27.95 -9.65 1.49
CA TYR A 209 -27.84 -9.08 0.14
C TYR A 209 -26.38 -9.06 -0.38
N ARG A 210 -26.10 -9.85 -1.42
CA ARG A 210 -24.77 -10.02 -2.03
C ARG A 210 -23.66 -10.45 -1.06
N GLN A 211 -24.00 -11.05 0.09
CA GLN A 211 -22.99 -11.70 0.91
C GLN A 211 -22.45 -12.92 0.15
N LYS A 212 -21.26 -12.79 -0.43
CA LYS A 212 -20.42 -13.97 -0.65
C LYS A 212 -20.03 -14.47 0.74
N LYS A 213 -20.16 -15.77 1.02
CA LYS A 213 -19.56 -16.35 2.22
C LYS A 213 -18.10 -15.87 2.25
N ASN A 214 -17.71 -15.28 3.37
CA ASN A 214 -16.29 -15.11 3.67
C ASN A 214 -15.75 -16.51 3.92
N ASP A 215 -15.52 -17.27 2.85
CA ASP A 215 -14.64 -18.43 2.96
C ASP A 215 -13.32 -17.90 3.51
N ILE A 216 -12.77 -18.62 4.50
CA ILE A 216 -11.41 -18.38 5.01
C ILE A 216 -10.56 -18.13 3.78
N LEU A 217 -9.96 -16.94 3.63
CA LEU A 217 -9.11 -16.62 2.49
C LEU A 217 -7.81 -17.43 2.65
N PRO A 218 -7.68 -18.65 2.10
CA PRO A 218 -6.57 -19.52 2.45
C PRO A 218 -5.27 -18.93 1.88
N MET A 219 -5.41 -18.17 0.79
CA MET A 219 -4.36 -17.36 0.19
C MET A 219 -3.91 -16.20 1.10
N PHE A 220 -4.82 -15.57 1.86
CA PHE A 220 -4.43 -14.55 2.83
C PHE A 220 -3.67 -15.15 4.01
N ALA A 221 -4.17 -16.27 4.56
CA ALA A 221 -3.45 -17.03 5.58
C ALA A 221 -2.06 -17.46 5.08
N LYS A 222 -1.98 -18.03 3.87
CA LYS A 222 -0.72 -18.43 3.24
C LYS A 222 0.25 -17.25 3.04
N LEU A 223 -0.26 -16.09 2.61
CA LEU A 223 0.57 -14.88 2.45
C LEU A 223 1.09 -14.36 3.79
N LEU A 224 0.26 -14.36 4.85
CA LEU A 224 0.69 -13.99 6.21
C LEU A 224 1.78 -14.95 6.75
N PHE A 225 1.59 -16.25 6.57
CA PHE A 225 2.56 -17.26 7.03
C PHE A 225 3.84 -17.27 6.21
N HIS A 226 3.79 -16.96 4.91
CA HIS A 226 4.98 -16.96 4.04
C HIS A 226 5.80 -15.68 4.12
N PHE A 227 5.23 -14.53 4.53
CA PHE A 227 5.94 -13.25 4.66
C PHE A 227 6.47 -12.95 6.06
N SER A 228 6.11 -13.74 7.07
CA SER A 228 6.76 -13.65 8.38
C SER A 228 8.04 -14.48 8.34
N PRO A 229 9.26 -13.89 8.27
CA PRO A 229 10.37 -14.53 8.94
C PRO A 229 10.00 -14.46 10.43
N PHE A 230 9.32 -15.49 10.93
CA PHE A 230 8.99 -15.57 12.34
C PHE A 230 10.29 -15.39 13.10
N CYS A 231 10.35 -14.25 13.78
CA CYS A 231 11.27 -13.96 14.85
C CYS A 231 11.28 -15.20 15.75
N SER A 232 12.35 -15.98 15.69
CA SER A 232 12.62 -17.04 16.64
C SER A 232 12.95 -16.37 17.97
N ILE A 233 11.95 -15.89 18.70
CA ILE A 233 12.04 -15.46 20.10
C ILE A 233 10.60 -15.34 20.64
N VAL A 234 10.35 -16.12 21.69
CA VAL A 234 9.16 -16.20 22.55
C VAL A 234 7.93 -16.94 22.01
N LEU A 235 7.89 -18.24 22.30
CA LEU A 235 6.94 -18.76 23.28
C LEU A 235 7.62 -19.94 24.00
N LEU A 236 8.22 -19.63 25.14
CA LEU A 236 8.43 -20.58 26.22
C LEU A 236 7.06 -21.10 26.65
N VAL A 237 6.82 -22.39 26.42
CA VAL A 237 6.22 -23.32 27.39
C VAL A 237 7.03 -24.61 27.27
#